data_AF-A0A6J4KP49-F1
#
_entry.id   AF-A0A6J4KP49-F1
#
_cell.length_a   1.000
_cell.length_b   1.000
_cell.length_c   1.000
_cell.angle_alpha   90.00
_cell.angle_beta   90.00
_cell.angle_gamma   90.00
#
_symmetry.space_group_name_H-M   'P 1'
#
loop_
_entity.id
_entity.type
_entity.pdbx_description
1 polymer ?
#
loop_
_entity_poly.entity_id
_entity_poly.type
_entity_poly.pdbx_seq_one_letter_code
_entity_poly.pdbx_strand_id
1 'polypeptide(L)'
;MTYREPIVQNPRREIAIVIGAGGRESDTSLLGKDFPLSPGADNRGRTRVSALRLFQDFTQRGERDVLAARSQFSLGVGAFGATVSNSGSDSQFLAWGGHIALGAVVCS
;
A
#
# COMPACT_ATOMS: atom_id res chain seq x y z
N MET A 1 -2.14 1.19 -10.46
CA MET A 1 -3.55 1.50 -10.79
C MET A 1 -4.42 1.24 -9.57
N THR A 2 -5.47 2.02 -9.37
CA THR A 2 -6.39 1.91 -8.22
C THR A 2 -7.84 2.12 -8.63
N TYR A 3 -8.75 1.32 -8.09
CA TYR A 3 -10.21 1.46 -8.24
C TYR A 3 -10.84 1.68 -6.87
N ARG A 4 -11.79 2.61 -6.77
CA ARG A 4 -12.47 2.97 -5.53
C ARG A 4 -13.98 2.92 -5.74
N GLU A 5 -14.67 2.23 -4.84
CA GLU A 5 -16.13 2.14 -4.82
C GLU A 5 -16.66 2.58 -3.44
N PRO A 6 -17.45 3.67 -3.35
CA PRO A 6 -18.18 4.00 -2.13
C PRO A 6 -19.33 3.01 -1.95
N ILE A 7 -19.34 2.30 -0.82
CA ILE A 7 -20.41 1.35 -0.47
C ILE A 7 -21.57 2.08 0.22
N VAL A 8 -21.23 3.08 1.04
CA VAL A 8 -22.20 3.95 1.72
C VAL A 8 -21.70 5.37 1.60
N GLN A 9 -22.55 6.28 1.13
CA GLN A 9 -22.20 7.69 1.02
C GLN A 9 -23.40 8.58 1.37
N ASN A 10 -23.27 9.29 2.49
CA ASN A 10 -24.24 10.26 2.97
C ASN A 10 -23.48 11.47 3.54
N PRO A 11 -24.11 12.63 3.74
CA PRO A 11 -23.41 13.85 4.20
C PRO A 11 -22.65 13.71 5.52
N ARG A 12 -23.07 12.76 6.38
CA ARG A 12 -22.46 12.50 7.69
C ARG A 12 -21.56 11.27 7.73
N ARG A 13 -21.60 10.37 6.74
CA ARG A 13 -20.89 9.09 6.79
C ARG A 13 -20.51 8.62 5.39
N GLU A 14 -19.28 8.15 5.26
CA GLU A 14 -18.81 7.46 4.07
C GLU A 14 -18.08 6.18 4.45
N ILE A 15 -18.36 5.11 3.69
CA ILE A 15 -17.58 3.87 3.69
C ILE A 15 -17.21 3.57 2.25
N ALA A 16 -15.92 3.34 2.00
CA ALA A 16 -15.45 2.98 0.67
C ALA A 16 -14.47 1.82 0.70
N ILE A 17 -14.48 1.05 -0.39
CA ILE A 17 -13.50 0.04 -0.69
C ILE A 17 -12.58 0.57 -1.79
N VAL A 18 -11.28 0.40 -1.61
CA VAL A 18 -10.28 0.71 -2.64
C VAL A 18 -9.46 -0.53 -2.92
N ILE A 19 -9.33 -0.90 -4.19
CA ILE A 19 -8.47 -2.00 -4.64
C ILE A 19 -7.39 -1.41 -5.52
N GLY A 20 -6.14 -1.74 -5.23
CA GLY A 20 -4.98 -1.25 -5.96
C GLY A 20 -4.06 -2.39 -6.38
N ALA A 21 -3.45 -2.24 -7.56
CA ALA A 21 -2.38 -3.10 -8.02
C ALA A 21 -1.23 -2.22 -8.53
N GLY A 22 0.00 -2.53 -8.13
CA GLY A 22 1.17 -1.79 -8.59
C GLY A 22 2.47 -2.48 -8.22
N GLY A 23 3.52 -2.18 -8.98
CA GLY A 23 4.87 -2.63 -8.70
C GLY A 23 5.80 -1.48 -8.39
N ARG A 24 6.80 -1.71 -7.52
CA ARG A 24 7.98 -0.84 -7.39
C ARG A 24 9.20 -1.59 -7.89
N GLU A 25 9.94 -0.92 -8.76
CA GLU A 25 11.25 -1.34 -9.23
C GLU A 25 12.27 -0.41 -8.58
N SER A 26 13.26 -0.98 -7.92
CA SER A 26 14.35 -0.23 -7.29
C SER A 26 15.68 -0.77 -7.80
N ASP A 27 16.51 0.12 -8.32
CA ASP A 27 17.86 -0.18 -8.77
C ASP A 27 18.84 0.29 -7.71
N THR A 28 19.70 -0.61 -7.22
CA THR A 28 20.80 -0.27 -6.32
C THR A 28 22.15 -0.57 -6.98
N SER A 29 22.99 0.45 -7.12
CA SER A 29 24.35 0.33 -7.66
C SER A 29 25.38 0.92 -6.69
N LEU A 30 26.55 0.28 -6.55
CA LEU A 30 27.69 0.77 -5.78
C LEU A 30 28.89 0.96 -6.71
N LEU A 31 29.47 2.17 -6.73
CA LEU A 31 30.67 2.47 -7.53
C LEU A 31 30.55 2.11 -9.03
N GLY A 32 29.34 2.21 -9.60
CA GLY A 32 29.07 1.87 -11.01
C GLY A 32 29.02 0.36 -11.30
N LYS A 33 29.04 -0.49 -10.27
CA LYS A 33 28.72 -1.92 -10.37
C LYS A 33 27.40 -2.20 -9.69
N ASP A 34 26.56 -2.95 -10.38
CA ASP A 34 25.32 -3.50 -9.84
C ASP A 34 25.65 -4.32 -8.58
N PHE A 35 25.11 -3.92 -7.43
CA PHE A 35 25.36 -4.59 -6.16
C PHE A 35 24.03 -4.82 -5.45
N PRO A 36 23.67 -6.07 -5.09
CA PRO A 36 22.44 -6.36 -4.39
C PRO A 36 22.55 -5.89 -2.94
N LEU A 37 22.34 -4.59 -2.72
CA LEU A 37 22.39 -3.96 -1.40
C LEU A 37 21.15 -4.24 -0.55
N SER A 38 20.09 -4.75 -1.16
CA SER A 38 18.84 -5.13 -0.52
C SER A 38 18.59 -6.63 -0.68
N PRO A 39 18.17 -7.33 0.38
CA PRO A 39 17.58 -8.66 0.25
C PRO A 39 16.48 -8.65 -0.82
N GLY A 40 16.46 -9.66 -1.70
CA GLY A 40 15.51 -9.76 -2.82
C GLY A 40 15.92 -9.14 -4.16
N ALA A 41 17.10 -8.51 -4.25
CA ALA A 41 17.64 -8.00 -5.52
C ALA A 41 18.16 -9.12 -6.44
N ASP A 42 17.98 -8.98 -7.76
CA ASP A 42 18.54 -9.90 -8.76
C ASP A 42 20.07 -9.79 -8.85
N ASN A 43 20.70 -10.65 -9.68
CA ASN A 43 22.14 -10.62 -9.95
C ASN A 43 22.63 -9.27 -10.56
N ARG A 44 21.73 -8.33 -10.85
CA ARG A 44 21.98 -6.97 -11.32
C ARG A 44 21.55 -5.89 -10.31
N GLY A 45 21.31 -6.24 -9.05
CA GLY A 45 20.99 -5.26 -8.00
C GLY A 45 19.58 -4.66 -8.10
N ARG A 46 18.67 -5.30 -8.85
CA ARG A 46 17.30 -4.81 -9.10
C ARG A 46 16.28 -5.59 -8.29
N THR A 47 15.41 -4.88 -7.59
CA THR A 47 14.30 -5.48 -6.85
C THR A 47 12.98 -5.05 -7.49
N ARG A 48 12.21 -6.01 -8.02
CA ARG A 48 10.87 -5.79 -8.57
C ARG A 48 9.82 -6.39 -7.64
N VAL A 49 9.09 -5.55 -6.91
CA VAL A 49 8.01 -5.97 -6.01
C VAL A 49 6.68 -5.62 -6.64
N SER A 50 5.85 -6.62 -6.96
CA SER A 50 4.46 -6.44 -7.38
C SER A 50 3.54 -6.68 -6.18
N ALA A 51 2.59 -5.79 -5.91
CA ALA A 51 1.68 -5.93 -4.78
C ALA A 51 0.24 -5.58 -5.12
N LEU A 52 -0.69 -6.35 -4.55
CA LEU A 52 -2.11 -6.05 -4.46
C LEU A 52 -2.41 -5.39 -3.12
N ARG A 53 -3.28 -4.40 -3.11
CA ARG A 53 -3.75 -3.73 -1.88
C ARG A 53 -5.26 -3.60 -1.86
N LEU A 54 -5.81 -3.84 -0.69
CA LEU A 54 -7.21 -3.57 -0.36
C LEU A 54 -7.24 -2.54 0.76
N PHE A 55 -8.03 -1.49 0.59
CA PHE A 55 -8.30 -0.50 1.63
C PHE A 55 -9.77 -0.49 1.96
N GLN A 56 -10.05 -0.40 3.26
CA GLN A 56 -11.37 -0.10 3.80
C GLN A 56 -11.28 1.26 4.47
N ASP A 57 -11.99 2.22 3.90
CA ASP A 57 -12.04 3.60 4.37
C ASP A 57 -13.37 3.87 5.07
N PHE A 58 -13.29 4.50 6.23
CA PHE A 58 -14.44 4.98 6.98
C PHE A 58 -14.24 6.46 7.32
N THR A 59 -15.27 7.25 7.14
CA THR A 59 -15.32 8.63 7.61
C THR A 59 -16.69 8.93 8.18
N GLN A 60 -16.72 9.58 9.34
CA GLN A 60 -17.93 10.11 9.95
C GLN A 60 -17.71 11.58 10.29
N ARG A 61 -18.65 12.42 9.88
CA ARG A 61 -18.64 13.86 10.11
C ARG A 61 -19.75 14.22 11.08
N GLY A 62 -19.34 14.68 12.26
CA GLY A 62 -20.19 15.37 13.22
C GLY A 62 -20.33 16.85 12.89
N GLU A 63 -20.97 17.61 13.78
CA GLU A 63 -21.12 19.06 13.60
C GLU A 63 -19.82 19.82 13.88
N ARG A 64 -18.97 19.27 14.75
CA ARG A 64 -17.73 19.90 15.23
C ARG A 64 -16.50 19.02 15.08
N ASP A 65 -16.67 17.82 14.55
CA ASP A 65 -15.61 16.82 14.52
C ASP A 65 -15.72 15.92 13.28
N VAL A 66 -14.60 15.32 12.94
CA VAL A 66 -14.49 14.30 11.89
C VAL A 66 -13.69 13.14 12.45
N LEU A 67 -14.30 11.96 12.44
CA LEU A 67 -13.64 10.69 12.71
C LEU A 67 -13.30 10.03 11.37
N ALA A 68 -12.05 9.62 11.20
CA ALA A 68 -11.59 8.85 10.06
C ALA A 68 -10.89 7.59 10.53
N ALA A 69 -11.12 6.48 9.84
CA ALA A 69 -10.40 5.23 10.04
C ALA A 69 -10.08 4.60 8.69
N ARG A 70 -8.89 4.03 8.57
CA ARG A 70 -8.46 3.30 7.38
C ARG A 70 -7.77 2.01 7.78
N SER A 71 -8.18 0.92 7.15
CA SER A 71 -7.53 -0.38 7.20
C SER A 71 -6.94 -0.71 5.83
N GLN A 72 -5.72 -1.25 5.80
CA GLN A 72 -5.00 -1.61 4.58
C GLN A 72 -4.48 -3.04 4.69
N PHE A 73 -4.88 -3.89 3.76
CA PHE A 73 -4.27 -5.19 3.51
C PHE A 73 -3.38 -5.10 2.27
N SER A 74 -2.16 -5.65 2.35
CA SER A 74 -1.19 -5.66 1.27
C SER A 74 -0.70 -7.09 1.05
N LEU A 75 -0.79 -7.57 -0.19
CA LEU A 75 -0.33 -8.89 -0.60
C LEU A 75 0.75 -8.71 -1.68
N GLY A 76 2.00 -9.05 -1.34
CA GLY A 76 3.07 -9.21 -2.30
C GLY A 76 2.79 -10.43 -3.17
N VAL A 77 2.75 -10.23 -4.49
CA VAL A 77 2.52 -11.30 -5.47
C VAL A 77 3.78 -11.44 -6.33
N GLY A 78 4.31 -12.65 -6.44
CA GLY A 78 5.47 -12.96 -7.29
C GLY A 78 5.14 -12.96 -8.79
N ALA A 79 4.39 -11.96 -9.27
CA ALA A 79 3.90 -11.85 -10.65
C ALA A 79 4.62 -10.73 -11.43
N PHE A 80 4.58 -10.81 -12.77
CA PHE A 80 5.21 -9.87 -13.73
C PHE A 80 6.76 -9.83 -13.69
N GLY A 81 7.41 -10.99 -13.65
CA GLY A 81 8.88 -11.06 -13.63
C GLY A 81 9.48 -10.60 -12.29
N ALA A 82 8.70 -10.72 -11.20
CA ALA A 82 9.20 -10.49 -9.84
C ALA A 82 10.39 -11.41 -9.56
N THR A 83 11.47 -10.82 -9.05
CA THR A 83 12.70 -11.56 -8.80
C THR A 83 12.48 -12.60 -7.72
N VAL A 84 12.66 -13.87 -8.05
CA VAL A 84 12.68 -14.96 -7.06
C VAL A 84 14.14 -15.09 -6.61
N SER A 85 14.51 -14.46 -5.50
CA SER A 85 15.82 -14.68 -4.89
C SER A 85 15.89 -16.09 -4.31
N ASN A 86 17.01 -16.77 -4.50
CA ASN A 86 17.31 -18.09 -3.92
C ASN A 86 17.49 -18.05 -2.38
N SER A 87 17.36 -16.86 -1.75
CA SER A 87 17.55 -16.65 -0.31
C SER A 87 16.27 -16.36 0.49
N GLY A 88 15.09 -16.48 -0.11
CA GLY A 88 13.81 -16.20 0.56
C GLY A 88 13.07 -15.03 -0.07
N SER A 89 11.78 -15.25 -0.29
CA SER A 89 10.91 -14.44 -1.12
C SER A 89 10.40 -13.18 -0.40
N ASP A 90 11.19 -12.11 -0.37
CA ASP A 90 10.72 -10.78 0.09
C ASP A 90 9.57 -10.21 -0.78
N SER A 91 9.39 -10.76 -1.99
CA SER A 91 8.33 -10.39 -2.93
C SER A 91 6.97 -11.03 -2.62
N GLN A 92 6.90 -12.02 -1.72
CA GLN A 92 5.66 -12.68 -1.30
C GLN A 92 5.43 -12.43 0.18
N PHE A 93 4.51 -11.53 0.49
CA PHE A 93 4.21 -11.16 1.86
C PHE A 93 2.72 -10.89 2.01
N LEU A 94 2.22 -11.03 3.24
CA LEU A 94 0.94 -10.47 3.64
C LEU A 94 1.20 -9.48 4.77
N ALA A 95 0.75 -8.25 4.60
CA ALA A 95 0.84 -7.21 5.62
C ALA A 95 -0.52 -6.57 5.83
N TRP A 96 -0.86 -6.31 7.09
CA TRP A 96 -2.08 -5.61 7.49
C TRP A 96 -1.73 -4.50 8.47
N GLY A 97 -2.33 -3.33 8.30
CA GLY A 97 -2.19 -2.21 9.21
C GLY A 97 -3.32 -1.21 9.04
N GLY A 98 -3.38 -0.22 9.92
CA GLY A 98 -4.40 0.81 9.86
C GLY A 98 -4.06 2.03 10.70
N HIS A 99 -4.87 3.07 10.54
CA HIS A 99 -4.80 4.27 11.35
C HIS A 99 -6.21 4.82 11.61
N ILE A 100 -6.31 5.57 12.71
CA ILE A 100 -7.53 6.27 13.11
C ILE A 100 -7.13 7.71 13.40
N ALA A 101 -7.96 8.67 13.01
CA ALA A 101 -7.77 10.09 13.26
C ALA A 101 -9.07 10.73 13.72
N LEU A 102 -8.96 11.65 14.67
CA LEU A 102 -10.03 12.54 15.12
C LEU A 102 -9.59 13.98 14.87
N GLY A 103 -10.39 14.74 14.12
CA GLY A 103 -10.14 16.15 13.84
C GLY A 103 -11.30 17.02 14.30
N ALA A 104 -11.02 18.24 14.75
CA ALA A 104 -12.03 19.24 15.06
C ALA A 104 -12.33 20.10 13.81
N VAL A 105 -13.59 20.47 13.63
CA VAL A 105 -14.02 21.46 12.64
C VAL A 105 -14.04 22.82 13.34
N VAL A 106 -13.07 23.68 13.04
CA VAL A 106 -13.03 25.05 13.56
C VAL A 106 -13.78 25.96 12.60
N CYS A 107 -14.89 26.54 13.05
CA CYS A 107 -15.52 27.64 12.32
C CYS A 107 -14.68 28.91 12.53
N SER A 108 -14.17 29.48 11.44
CA SER A 108 -13.50 30.80 11.38
C SER A 108 -14.51 31.94 11.39
#